data_AF-A0A1U8KP28-F1
#
_entry.id   AF-A0A1U8KP28-F1
#
_cell.length_a   1.000
_cell.length_b   1.000
_cell.length_c   1.000
_cell.angle_alpha   90.00
_cell.angle_beta   90.00
_cell.angle_gamma   90.00
#
_symmetry.space_group_name_H-M   'P 1'
#
loop_
_entity.id
_entity.type
_entity.pdbx_description
1 polymer ?
#
loop_
_entity_poly.entity_id
_entity_poly.type
_entity_poly.pdbx_seq_one_letter_code
_entity_poly.pdbx_strand_id
1 'polypeptide(L)'
;MDPSPTTYPLLSYVMSLLPFDGPAFNPQDPSATSSSTDPPHIVNQMPHLSSPNVLSSMIHAVSVVSQTRSFLQNLGPRPDHESVNMARSKLAEIVSSVTKSVEELGLCPRPLEVDLLEWRAFLVSEELEVRKEADKEKPTHRLILQLDEMHEAYEKLLKEAEQRLVKIYENTEKVGVNSQEVEEEVNEDVAMVLQETERRALERVELSERRIRVLPQAFGKING
;
A
#
# COMPACT_ATOMS: atom_id res chain seq x y z
N MET A 1 -9.78 -14.67 -10.38
CA MET A 1 -8.58 -15.37 -9.88
C MET A 1 -8.09 -14.63 -8.65
N ASP A 2 -7.64 -15.36 -7.64
CA ASP A 2 -7.05 -14.76 -6.45
C ASP A 2 -5.69 -14.15 -6.79
N PRO A 3 -5.43 -12.89 -6.40
CA PRO A 3 -4.14 -12.25 -6.61
C PRO A 3 -3.04 -12.97 -5.83
N SER A 4 -2.06 -13.54 -6.55
CA SER A 4 -0.93 -14.27 -5.95
C SER A 4 0.38 -13.49 -6.10
N PRO A 5 1.23 -13.48 -5.05
CA PRO A 5 2.56 -12.84 -5.13
C PRO A 5 3.50 -13.57 -6.09
N THR A 6 3.21 -14.82 -6.46
CA THR A 6 4.02 -15.61 -7.42
C THR A 6 4.02 -15.05 -8.83
N THR A 7 3.06 -14.19 -9.16
CA THR A 7 3.00 -13.48 -10.44
C THR A 7 4.18 -12.49 -10.60
N TYR A 8 4.78 -12.07 -9.48
CA TYR A 8 5.85 -11.07 -9.43
C TYR A 8 7.14 -11.72 -8.93
N PRO A 9 8.17 -11.88 -9.77
CA PRO A 9 9.31 -12.74 -9.46
C PRO A 9 10.16 -12.21 -8.30
N LEU A 10 10.42 -10.90 -8.24
CA LEU A 10 11.26 -10.30 -7.19
C LEU A 10 10.52 -10.28 -5.85
N LEU A 11 9.24 -9.91 -5.86
CA LEU A 11 8.36 -9.95 -4.71
C LEU A 11 8.20 -11.38 -4.16
N SER A 12 7.98 -12.37 -5.03
CA SER A 12 7.88 -13.78 -4.64
C SER A 12 9.16 -14.25 -3.95
N TYR A 13 10.33 -13.88 -4.49
CA TYR A 13 11.62 -14.21 -3.89
C TYR A 13 11.78 -13.57 -2.50
N VAL A 14 11.54 -12.27 -2.37
CA VAL A 14 11.67 -11.56 -1.07
C VAL A 14 10.67 -12.10 -0.04
N MET A 15 9.44 -12.39 -0.45
CA MET A 15 8.44 -12.98 0.44
C MET A 15 8.82 -14.38 0.93
N SER A 16 9.55 -15.16 0.14
CA SER A 16 10.03 -16.49 0.55
C SER A 16 11.09 -16.44 1.66
N LEU A 17 11.72 -15.28 1.86
CA LEU A 17 12.77 -15.05 2.86
C LEU A 17 12.23 -14.51 4.19
N LEU A 18 10.94 -14.17 4.27
CA LEU A 18 10.31 -13.72 5.49
C LEU A 18 10.20 -14.91 6.48
N PRO A 19 10.57 -14.73 7.76
CA PRO A 19 10.28 -15.72 8.80
C PRO A 19 8.75 -15.82 8.95
N PHE A 20 8.17 -16.81 8.30
CA PHE A 20 6.72 -16.99 8.25
C PHE A 20 6.29 -17.89 9.41
N ASP A 21 5.55 -17.33 10.37
CA ASP A 21 5.02 -18.04 11.55
C ASP A 21 3.61 -18.63 11.29
N GLY A 22 3.27 -18.89 10.01
CA GLY A 22 1.98 -19.41 9.55
C GLY A 22 2.12 -20.64 8.66
N PRO A 23 1.03 -21.34 8.29
CA PRO A 23 1.11 -22.61 7.57
C PRO A 23 1.86 -22.39 6.25
N ALA A 24 2.87 -23.23 6.06
CA ALA A 24 3.80 -23.18 4.95
C ALA A 24 3.09 -22.92 3.62
N PHE A 25 3.76 -22.13 2.78
CA PHE A 25 3.45 -21.99 1.36
C PHE A 25 3.32 -23.39 0.75
N ASN A 26 2.09 -23.91 0.62
CA ASN A 26 1.86 -25.23 0.06
C ASN A 26 1.89 -25.07 -1.47
N PRO A 27 2.85 -25.67 -2.21
CA PRO A 27 2.97 -25.52 -3.67
C PRO A 27 1.87 -26.23 -4.47
N GLN A 28 0.75 -26.57 -3.84
CA GLN A 28 -0.23 -27.52 -4.35
C GLN A 28 -1.53 -26.81 -4.73
N ASP A 29 -1.43 -25.78 -5.56
CA ASP A 29 -2.58 -25.21 -6.27
C ASP A 29 -2.45 -25.56 -7.76
N PRO A 30 -3.17 -26.58 -8.26
CA PRO A 30 -2.95 -27.15 -9.60
C PRO A 30 -3.39 -26.25 -10.76
N SER A 31 -3.87 -25.02 -10.50
CA SER A 31 -4.29 -24.08 -11.55
C SER A 31 -3.23 -23.03 -11.92
N ALA A 32 -2.07 -22.98 -11.24
CA ALA A 32 -0.96 -22.09 -11.61
C ALA A 32 0.05 -22.82 -12.51
N THR A 33 -0.38 -23.26 -13.70
CA THR A 33 0.56 -23.69 -14.73
C THR A 33 1.24 -22.44 -15.31
N SER A 34 2.57 -22.45 -15.33
CA SER A 34 3.49 -21.49 -15.98
C SER A 34 3.81 -20.15 -15.30
N SER A 35 4.54 -20.20 -14.18
CA SER A 35 5.69 -19.29 -13.95
C SER A 35 6.58 -19.81 -12.80
N SER A 36 7.19 -20.99 -12.99
CA SER A 36 8.28 -21.45 -12.15
C SER A 36 9.51 -20.56 -12.38
N THR A 37 9.60 -19.44 -11.68
CA THR A 37 10.92 -18.83 -11.46
C THR A 37 11.53 -19.57 -10.28
N ASP A 38 12.30 -20.60 -10.60
CA ASP A 38 13.13 -21.28 -9.61
C ASP A 38 13.99 -20.22 -8.89
N PRO A 39 14.01 -20.18 -7.54
CA PRO A 39 14.78 -19.22 -6.77
C PRO A 39 16.26 -19.03 -7.19
N PRO A 40 17.00 -20.02 -7.74
CA PRO A 40 18.35 -19.77 -8.27
C PRO A 40 18.41 -18.82 -9.48
N HIS A 41 17.35 -18.66 -10.28
CA HIS A 41 17.43 -17.91 -11.53
C HIS A 41 17.44 -16.38 -11.32
N ILE A 42 16.67 -15.87 -10.35
CA ILE A 42 16.61 -14.43 -10.09
C ILE A 42 17.89 -13.90 -9.43
N VAL A 43 18.50 -14.72 -8.55
CA VAL A 43 19.77 -14.38 -7.89
C VAL A 43 20.93 -14.31 -8.91
N ASN A 44 20.88 -15.14 -9.95
CA ASN A 44 21.85 -15.08 -11.06
C ASN A 44 21.70 -13.83 -11.93
N GLN A 45 20.47 -13.32 -12.10
CA GLN A 45 20.21 -12.08 -12.84
C GLN A 45 20.51 -10.83 -12.01
N MET A 46 20.43 -10.94 -10.68
CA MET A 46 20.50 -9.81 -9.76
C MET A 46 21.48 -10.09 -8.59
N PRO A 47 22.81 -10.02 -8.81
CA PRO A 47 23.82 -10.48 -7.86
C PRO A 47 23.82 -9.70 -6.53
N HIS A 48 23.44 -8.42 -6.54
CA HIS A 48 23.35 -7.58 -5.35
C HIS A 48 22.17 -7.92 -4.41
N LEU A 49 21.24 -8.79 -4.81
CA LEU A 49 20.15 -9.26 -3.94
C LEU A 49 20.65 -10.04 -2.72
N SER A 50 21.81 -10.68 -2.84
CA SER A 50 22.46 -11.42 -1.75
C SER A 50 23.01 -10.51 -0.64
N SER A 51 23.00 -9.19 -0.83
CA SER A 51 23.52 -8.26 0.17
C SER A 51 22.51 -8.03 1.32
N PRO A 52 22.94 -8.11 2.58
CA PRO A 52 22.04 -8.09 3.74
C PRO A 52 21.31 -6.75 3.89
N ASN A 53 21.93 -5.64 3.49
CA ASN A 53 21.32 -4.30 3.56
C ASN A 53 20.17 -4.15 2.54
N VAL A 54 20.37 -4.61 1.31
CA VAL A 54 19.34 -4.57 0.26
C VAL A 54 18.19 -5.49 0.65
N LEU A 55 18.50 -6.70 1.11
CA LEU A 55 17.49 -7.65 1.53
C LEU A 55 16.68 -7.13 2.73
N SER A 56 17.31 -6.52 3.73
CA SER A 56 16.60 -5.92 4.87
C SER A 56 15.65 -4.80 4.43
N SER A 57 16.11 -3.92 3.53
CA SER A 57 15.26 -2.87 2.95
C SER A 57 14.09 -3.43 2.15
N MET A 58 14.31 -4.49 1.38
CA MET A 58 13.28 -5.17 0.59
C MET A 58 12.26 -5.89 1.48
N ILE A 59 12.72 -6.62 2.50
CA ILE A 59 11.88 -7.28 3.51
C ILE A 59 10.96 -6.27 4.19
N HIS A 60 11.51 -5.12 4.62
CA HIS A 60 10.72 -4.06 5.22
C HIS A 60 9.67 -3.50 4.25
N ALA A 61 10.03 -3.28 2.98
CA ALA A 61 9.11 -2.79 1.95
C ALA A 61 7.93 -3.75 1.66
N VAL A 62 8.12 -5.05 1.90
CA VAL A 62 7.14 -6.11 1.60
C VAL A 62 6.33 -6.54 2.82
N SER A 63 6.70 -6.11 4.04
CA SER A 63 6.00 -6.46 5.27
C SER A 63 4.49 -6.18 5.20
N VAL A 64 4.09 -5.01 4.69
CA VAL A 64 2.67 -4.62 4.51
C VAL A 64 1.94 -5.58 3.55
N VAL A 65 2.60 -6.07 2.50
CA VAL A 65 2.03 -7.03 1.55
C VAL A 65 1.74 -8.35 2.26
N SER A 66 2.69 -8.86 3.04
CA SER A 66 2.52 -10.11 3.79
C SER A 66 1.39 -10.01 4.84
N GLN A 67 1.31 -8.89 5.57
CA GLN A 67 0.25 -8.63 6.54
C GLN A 67 -1.12 -8.54 5.87
N THR A 68 -1.23 -7.80 4.77
CA THR A 68 -2.49 -7.66 4.00
C THR A 68 -2.94 -9.00 3.45
N ARG A 69 -2.01 -9.84 2.99
CA ARG A 69 -2.31 -11.20 2.53
C ARG A 69 -2.87 -12.07 3.65
N SER A 70 -2.26 -12.04 4.84
CA SER A 70 -2.76 -12.78 6.00
C SER A 70 -4.16 -12.32 6.40
N PHE A 71 -4.42 -11.01 6.37
CA PHE A 71 -5.75 -10.46 6.62
C PHE A 71 -6.78 -10.93 5.60
N LEU A 72 -6.47 -10.88 4.30
CA LEU A 72 -7.36 -11.36 3.24
C LEU A 72 -7.65 -12.86 3.34
N GLN A 73 -6.65 -13.68 3.69
CA GLN A 73 -6.86 -15.11 3.92
C GLN A 73 -7.86 -15.40 5.05
N ASN A 74 -7.91 -14.54 6.08
CA ASN A 74 -8.90 -14.66 7.15
C ASN A 74 -10.32 -14.25 6.70
N LEU A 75 -10.44 -13.38 5.68
CA LEU A 75 -11.73 -12.96 5.12
C LEU A 75 -12.30 -13.97 4.10
N GLY A 76 -11.44 -14.80 3.51
CA GLY A 76 -11.84 -15.85 2.57
C GLY A 76 -11.43 -15.55 1.12
N PRO A 77 -11.77 -16.45 0.19
CA PRO A 77 -11.41 -16.33 -1.22
C PRO A 77 -12.12 -15.14 -1.89
N ARG A 78 -11.58 -14.67 -3.01
CA ARG A 78 -12.22 -13.63 -3.80
C ARG A 78 -13.58 -14.11 -4.33
N PRO A 79 -14.65 -13.29 -4.21
CA PRO A 79 -15.92 -13.56 -4.84
C PRO A 79 -15.78 -13.77 -6.36
N ASP A 80 -16.59 -14.67 -6.91
CA ASP A 80 -16.70 -14.83 -8.35
C ASP A 80 -17.44 -13.66 -9.00
N HIS A 81 -17.14 -13.40 -10.27
CA HIS A 81 -17.76 -12.28 -11.00
C HIS A 81 -19.30 -12.35 -11.06
N GLU A 82 -19.88 -13.56 -11.06
CA GLU A 82 -21.33 -13.75 -11.05
C GLU A 82 -21.95 -13.31 -9.72
N SER A 83 -21.38 -13.69 -8.56
CA SER A 83 -21.87 -13.19 -7.27
C SER A 83 -21.72 -11.69 -7.12
N VAL A 84 -20.63 -11.11 -7.64
CA VAL A 84 -20.43 -9.64 -7.66
C VAL A 84 -21.52 -8.97 -8.50
N ASN A 85 -21.79 -9.48 -9.71
CA ASN A 85 -22.85 -8.95 -10.58
C ASN A 85 -24.24 -9.08 -9.94
N MET A 86 -24.50 -10.22 -9.31
CA MET A 86 -25.75 -10.48 -8.60
C MET A 86 -25.93 -9.53 -7.41
N ALA A 87 -24.88 -9.30 -6.62
CA ALA A 87 -24.89 -8.36 -5.50
C ALA A 87 -25.16 -6.92 -5.97
N ARG A 88 -24.55 -6.50 -7.09
CA ARG A 88 -24.83 -5.19 -7.71
C ARG A 88 -26.28 -5.08 -8.17
N SER A 89 -26.79 -6.12 -8.84
CA SER A 89 -28.17 -6.18 -9.31
C SER A 89 -29.17 -6.10 -8.14
N LYS A 90 -28.94 -6.88 -7.07
CA LYS A 90 -29.77 -6.86 -5.88
C LYS A 90 -29.76 -5.52 -5.15
N LEU A 91 -28.59 -4.89 -5.01
CA LEU A 91 -28.52 -3.53 -4.46
C LEU A 91 -29.31 -2.52 -5.30
N ALA A 92 -29.22 -2.60 -6.63
CA ALA A 92 -30.00 -1.74 -7.52
C ALA A 92 -31.51 -2.00 -7.41
N GLU A 93 -31.91 -3.27 -7.28
CA GLU A 93 -33.30 -3.67 -7.04
C GLU A 93 -33.83 -3.09 -5.73
N ILE A 94 -33.09 -3.21 -4.62
CA ILE A 94 -33.45 -2.65 -3.31
C ILE A 94 -33.56 -1.11 -3.38
N VAL A 95 -32.62 -0.45 -4.05
CA VAL A 95 -32.69 1.02 -4.21
C VAL A 95 -33.90 1.42 -5.04
N SER A 96 -34.21 0.67 -6.10
CA SER A 96 -35.39 0.91 -6.93
C SER A 96 -36.69 0.67 -6.18
N SER A 97 -36.78 -0.40 -5.37
CA SER A 97 -37.98 -0.69 -4.57
C SER A 97 -38.23 0.38 -3.53
N VAL A 98 -37.21 0.81 -2.79
CA VAL A 98 -37.31 1.93 -1.83
C VAL A 98 -37.77 3.20 -2.52
N THR A 99 -37.19 3.53 -3.68
CA THR A 99 -37.56 4.73 -4.42
C THR A 99 -39.03 4.69 -4.82
N LYS A 100 -39.49 3.57 -5.39
CA LYS A 100 -40.90 3.38 -5.78
C LYS A 100 -41.85 3.46 -4.60
N SER A 101 -41.54 2.81 -3.48
CA SER A 101 -42.39 2.86 -2.29
C SER A 101 -42.48 4.27 -1.69
N VAL A 102 -41.38 5.01 -1.64
CA VAL A 102 -41.40 6.40 -1.16
C VAL A 102 -42.16 7.32 -2.11
N GLU A 103 -42.02 7.14 -3.42
CA GLU A 103 -42.81 7.87 -4.42
C GLU A 103 -44.31 7.57 -4.28
N GLU A 104 -44.69 6.30 -4.10
CA GLU A 104 -46.08 5.89 -3.88
C GLU A 104 -46.66 6.53 -2.61
N LEU A 105 -45.92 6.54 -1.50
CA LEU A 105 -46.32 7.23 -0.26
C LEU A 105 -46.55 8.73 -0.48
N GLY A 106 -45.72 9.37 -1.30
CA GLY A 106 -45.85 10.79 -1.64
C GLY A 106 -47.09 11.12 -2.49
N LEU A 107 -47.67 10.13 -3.17
CA LEU A 107 -48.88 10.27 -3.99
C LEU A 107 -50.17 9.97 -3.22
N CYS A 108 -50.09 9.35 -2.04
CA CYS A 108 -51.26 8.98 -1.25
C CYS A 108 -52.04 10.22 -0.76
N PRO A 109 -53.34 10.36 -1.11
CA PRO A 109 -54.15 11.47 -0.63
C PRO A 109 -54.39 11.32 0.88
N ARG A 110 -54.39 12.45 1.60
CA ARG A 110 -54.73 12.48 3.01
C ARG A 110 -56.21 12.09 3.22
N PRO A 111 -56.53 11.11 4.08
CA PRO A 111 -57.90 10.81 4.49
C PRO A 111 -58.58 12.00 5.20
N LEU A 112 -59.91 12.14 5.05
CA LEU A 112 -60.66 13.27 5.61
C LEU A 112 -60.80 13.20 7.14
N GLU A 113 -60.74 11.98 7.68
CA GLU A 113 -60.94 11.65 9.09
C GLU A 113 -59.69 11.85 9.95
N VAL A 114 -58.51 12.00 9.33
CA VAL A 114 -57.22 12.05 10.01
C VAL A 114 -56.68 13.47 10.03
N ASP A 115 -56.16 13.91 11.18
CA ASP A 115 -55.54 15.24 11.30
C ASP A 115 -54.30 15.37 10.38
N LEU A 116 -53.98 16.61 9.96
CA LEU A 116 -52.81 16.86 9.13
C LEU A 116 -51.50 16.41 9.79
N LEU A 117 -51.35 16.65 11.09
CA LEU A 117 -50.12 16.34 11.81
C LEU A 117 -49.95 14.84 11.98
N GLU A 118 -51.04 14.13 12.29
CA GLU A 118 -51.08 12.67 12.38
C GLU A 118 -50.75 12.02 11.04
N TRP A 119 -51.32 12.52 9.94
CA TRP A 119 -51.03 12.03 8.59
C TRP A 119 -49.55 12.21 8.21
N ARG A 120 -48.94 13.35 8.54
CA ARG A 120 -47.51 13.59 8.29
C ARG A 120 -46.62 12.67 9.13
N ALA A 121 -46.96 12.46 10.40
CA ALA A 121 -46.23 11.55 11.27
C ALA A 121 -46.31 10.11 10.74
N PHE A 122 -47.48 9.70 10.25
CA PHE A 122 -47.68 8.41 9.59
C PHE A 122 -46.77 8.23 8.35
N LEU A 123 -46.79 9.19 7.41
CA LEU A 123 -45.93 9.13 6.21
C LEU A 123 -44.44 9.01 6.54
N VAL A 124 -43.96 9.81 7.52
CA VAL A 124 -42.57 9.75 7.97
C VAL A 124 -42.25 8.39 8.59
N SER A 125 -43.16 7.84 9.39
CA SER A 125 -42.99 6.52 10.01
C SER A 125 -42.91 5.41 8.97
N GLU A 126 -43.76 5.46 7.95
CA GLU A 126 -43.82 4.45 6.90
C GLU A 126 -42.59 4.54 5.98
N GLU A 127 -42.21 5.75 5.57
CA GLU A 127 -40.98 6.01 4.82
C GLU A 127 -39.73 5.53 5.59
N LEU A 128 -39.69 5.74 6.92
CA LEU A 128 -38.61 5.25 7.77
C LEU A 128 -38.56 3.72 7.81
N GLU A 129 -39.70 3.05 7.94
CA GLU A 129 -39.75 1.58 7.98
C GLU A 129 -39.33 0.98 6.62
N VAL A 130 -39.74 1.58 5.50
CA VAL A 130 -39.29 1.20 4.15
C VAL A 130 -37.76 1.27 4.04
N ARG A 131 -37.16 2.37 4.51
CA ARG A 131 -35.69 2.50 4.47
C ARG A 131 -34.99 1.53 5.41
N LYS A 132 -35.54 1.33 6.61
CA LYS A 132 -34.99 0.43 7.62
C LYS A 132 -35.00 -1.02 7.13
N GLU A 133 -36.06 -1.46 6.44
CA GLU A 133 -36.09 -2.81 5.87
C GLU A 133 -35.02 -2.99 4.80
N ALA A 134 -34.89 -2.01 3.89
CA ALA A 134 -33.85 -2.01 2.89
C ALA A 134 -32.43 -2.02 3.49
N ASP A 135 -32.24 -1.33 4.62
CA ASP A 135 -30.95 -1.28 5.32
C ASP A 135 -30.59 -2.59 6.04
N LYS A 136 -31.55 -3.50 6.28
CA LYS A 136 -31.26 -4.86 6.76
C LYS A 136 -30.70 -5.75 5.65
N GLU A 137 -31.18 -5.60 4.42
CA GLU A 137 -30.79 -6.45 3.28
C GLU A 137 -29.48 -5.99 2.61
N LYS A 138 -29.33 -4.68 2.38
CA LYS A 138 -28.14 -4.06 1.76
C LYS A 138 -26.77 -4.55 2.28
N PRO A 139 -26.51 -4.69 3.59
CA PRO A 139 -25.16 -5.01 4.08
C PRO A 139 -24.65 -6.35 3.54
N THR A 140 -25.52 -7.34 3.36
CA THR A 140 -25.10 -8.66 2.86
C THR A 140 -24.47 -8.58 1.48
N HIS A 141 -25.06 -7.80 0.58
CA HIS A 141 -24.55 -7.58 -0.78
C HIS A 141 -23.35 -6.62 -0.79
N ARG A 142 -23.35 -5.61 0.09
CA ARG A 142 -22.21 -4.70 0.23
C ARG A 142 -20.93 -5.43 0.65
N LEU A 143 -21.04 -6.40 1.57
CA LEU A 143 -19.88 -7.18 2.02
C LEU A 143 -19.22 -7.96 0.88
N ILE A 144 -20.00 -8.50 -0.06
CA ILE A 144 -19.48 -9.19 -1.25
C ILE A 144 -18.66 -8.21 -2.11
N LEU A 145 -19.20 -7.01 -2.36
CA LEU A 145 -18.52 -5.98 -3.15
C LEU A 145 -17.26 -5.46 -2.45
N GLN A 146 -17.32 -5.26 -1.14
CA GLN A 146 -16.16 -4.84 -0.34
C GLN A 146 -15.06 -5.90 -0.38
N LEU A 147 -15.41 -7.18 -0.28
CA LEU A 147 -14.41 -8.25 -0.35
C LEU A 147 -13.73 -8.30 -1.73
N ASP A 148 -14.48 -8.16 -2.83
CA ASP A 148 -13.90 -8.08 -4.17
C ASP A 148 -12.98 -6.85 -4.34
N GLU A 149 -13.43 -5.67 -3.86
CA GLU A 149 -12.64 -4.44 -3.87
C GLU A 149 -11.32 -4.59 -3.09
N MET A 150 -11.35 -5.25 -1.93
CA MET A 150 -10.14 -5.52 -1.14
C MET A 150 -9.15 -6.43 -1.89
N HIS A 151 -9.64 -7.44 -2.61
CA HIS A 151 -8.79 -8.28 -3.45
C HIS A 151 -8.22 -7.52 -4.65
N GLU A 152 -9.02 -6.64 -5.27
CA GLU A 152 -8.54 -5.77 -6.35
C GLU A 152 -7.46 -4.78 -5.86
N ALA A 153 -7.68 -4.18 -4.68
CA ALA A 153 -6.71 -3.28 -4.05
C ALA A 153 -5.40 -4.00 -3.71
N TYR A 154 -5.48 -5.26 -3.24
CA TYR A 154 -4.30 -6.06 -2.98
C TYR A 154 -3.57 -6.45 -4.28
N GLU A 155 -4.26 -6.71 -5.38
CA GLU A 155 -3.62 -6.90 -6.68
C GLU A 155 -2.81 -5.66 -7.12
N LYS A 156 -3.35 -4.46 -6.89
CA LYS A 156 -2.63 -3.19 -7.12
C LYS A 156 -1.42 -3.06 -6.19
N LEU A 157 -1.59 -3.40 -4.91
CA LEU A 157 -0.50 -3.41 -3.94
C LEU A 157 0.65 -4.34 -4.35
N LEU A 158 0.36 -5.53 -4.91
CA LEU A 158 1.37 -6.44 -5.44
C LEU A 158 2.17 -5.80 -6.58
N LYS A 159 1.48 -5.16 -7.54
CA LYS A 159 2.11 -4.44 -8.66
C LYS A 159 3.03 -3.34 -8.16
N GLU A 160 2.57 -2.54 -7.22
CA GLU A 160 3.35 -1.45 -6.63
C GLU A 160 4.54 -1.96 -5.82
N ALA A 161 4.36 -3.05 -5.07
CA ALA A 161 5.44 -3.65 -4.29
C ALA A 161 6.57 -4.15 -5.19
N GLU A 162 6.26 -4.85 -6.29
CA GLU A 162 7.27 -5.27 -7.27
C GLU A 162 8.04 -4.06 -7.82
N GLN A 163 7.33 -3.00 -8.23
CA GLN A 163 7.97 -1.78 -8.73
C GLN A 163 8.86 -1.11 -7.67
N ARG A 164 8.44 -1.10 -6.40
CA ARG A 164 9.25 -0.56 -5.30
C ARG A 164 10.51 -1.39 -5.08
N LEU A 165 10.41 -2.72 -5.15
CA LEU A 165 11.56 -3.61 -5.02
C LEU A 165 12.57 -3.41 -6.16
N VAL A 166 12.10 -3.31 -7.39
CA VAL A 166 12.95 -3.00 -8.56
C VAL A 166 13.68 -1.67 -8.36
N LYS A 167 12.98 -0.63 -7.91
CA LYS A 167 13.60 0.69 -7.61
C LYS A 167 14.66 0.61 -6.50
N ILE A 168 14.40 -0.15 -5.44
CA ILE A 168 15.39 -0.35 -4.35
C ILE A 168 16.64 -1.01 -4.93
N TYR A 169 16.47 -2.02 -5.78
CA TYR A 169 17.59 -2.69 -6.44
C TYR A 169 18.38 -1.76 -7.37
N GLU A 170 17.71 -1.06 -8.28
CA GLU A 170 18.35 -0.12 -9.22
C GLU A 170 19.13 0.98 -8.50
N ASN A 171 18.61 1.48 -7.37
CA ASN A 171 19.31 2.49 -6.58
C ASN A 171 20.60 1.93 -5.94
N THR A 172 20.61 0.65 -5.58
CA THR A 172 21.80 0.00 -5.01
C THR A 172 22.86 -0.27 -6.08
N GLU A 173 22.44 -0.57 -7.30
CA GLU A 173 23.32 -0.67 -8.46
C GLU A 173 23.94 0.70 -8.80
N LYS A 174 23.14 1.78 -8.79
CA LYS A 174 23.64 3.15 -8.97
C LYS A 174 24.64 3.56 -7.90
N VAL A 175 24.42 3.22 -6.64
CA VAL A 175 25.40 3.46 -5.55
C VAL A 175 26.69 2.66 -5.79
N GLY A 176 26.59 1.45 -6.35
CA GLY A 176 27.75 0.62 -6.73
C GLY A 176 28.54 1.17 -7.93
N VAL A 177 27.88 1.78 -8.91
CA VAL A 177 28.51 2.38 -10.10
C VAL A 177 29.03 3.80 -9.82
N ASN A 178 28.43 4.53 -8.87
CA ASN A 178 28.89 5.85 -8.41
C ASN A 178 29.81 5.81 -7.19
N SER A 179 30.34 4.64 -6.81
CA SER A 179 31.38 4.53 -5.78
C SER A 179 32.74 5.10 -6.22
N GLN A 180 32.80 5.75 -7.38
CA GLN A 180 33.90 6.62 -7.77
C GLN A 180 33.40 8.04 -8.08
N GLU A 181 32.53 8.57 -7.23
CA GLU A 181 32.48 9.99 -6.92
C GLU A 181 31.86 10.07 -5.53
N VAL A 182 32.74 9.95 -4.53
CA VAL A 182 32.46 10.49 -3.22
C VAL A 182 32.24 11.99 -3.47
N GLU A 183 31.00 12.41 -3.70
CA GLU A 183 30.57 13.72 -3.21
C GLU A 183 30.69 13.62 -1.69
N GLU A 184 31.93 13.75 -1.27
CA GLU A 184 32.36 13.87 0.09
C GLU A 184 31.59 15.09 0.56
N GLU A 185 30.61 14.85 1.44
CA GLU A 185 29.85 15.88 2.15
C GLU A 185 30.86 16.61 3.06
N VAL A 186 31.79 17.31 2.41
CA VAL A 186 32.64 18.31 2.99
C VAL A 186 31.66 19.38 3.41
N ASN A 187 31.62 19.64 4.71
CA ASN A 187 30.82 20.73 5.25
C ASN A 187 31.36 22.03 4.61
N GLU A 188 30.78 22.45 3.48
CA GLU A 188 31.25 23.56 2.64
C GLU A 188 31.41 24.83 3.48
N ASP A 189 30.54 24.99 4.47
CA ASP A 189 30.58 26.07 5.46
C ASP A 189 31.88 26.11 6.27
N VAL A 190 32.52 24.96 6.53
CA VAL A 190 33.81 24.88 7.22
C VAL A 190 34.96 25.20 6.28
N ALA A 191 34.91 24.71 5.03
CA ALA A 191 35.90 25.05 4.01
C ALA A 191 35.89 26.56 3.72
N MET A 192 34.71 27.18 3.68
CA MET A 192 34.54 28.62 3.49
C MET A 192 35.11 29.43 4.67
N VAL A 193 34.86 29.02 5.91
CA VAL A 193 35.44 29.66 7.11
C VAL A 193 36.96 29.58 7.09
N LEU A 194 37.53 28.41 6.75
CA LEU A 194 38.98 28.22 6.68
C LEU A 194 39.62 29.07 5.57
N GLN A 195 38.99 29.18 4.41
CA GLN A 195 39.48 30.01 3.31
C GLN A 195 39.42 31.52 3.65
N GLU A 196 38.38 31.95 4.38
CA GLU A 196 38.29 33.33 4.83
C GLU A 196 39.34 33.65 5.91
N THR A 197 39.73 32.67 6.73
CA THR A 197 40.82 32.85 7.71
C THR A 197 42.19 32.96 7.06
N GLU A 198 42.42 32.28 5.92
CA GLU A 198 43.64 32.44 5.12
C GLU A 198 43.77 33.88 4.58
N ARG A 199 42.65 34.50 4.18
CA ARG A 199 42.65 35.92 3.77
C ARG A 199 42.80 36.91 4.92
N ARG A 200 42.28 36.58 6.11
CA ARG A 200 42.21 37.52 7.25
C ARG A 200 43.24 37.28 8.36
N ALA A 201 44.10 36.27 8.23
CA ALA A 201 45.13 35.89 9.22
C ALA A 201 44.59 35.79 10.66
N LEU A 202 43.49 35.05 10.83
CA LEU A 202 42.89 34.82 12.14
C LEU A 202 43.68 33.74 12.90
N GLU A 203 44.16 34.07 14.09
CA GLU A 203 45.05 33.22 14.91
C GLU A 203 44.32 32.01 15.54
N ARG A 204 42.99 32.08 15.73
CA ARG A 204 42.19 31.00 16.32
C ARG A 204 40.78 30.93 15.71
N VAL A 205 40.34 29.71 15.38
CA VAL A 205 39.00 29.40 14.87
C VAL A 205 38.43 28.25 15.70
N GLU A 206 37.27 28.47 16.32
CA GLU A 206 36.62 27.47 17.16
C GLU A 206 35.53 26.74 16.35
N LEU A 207 35.76 25.45 16.07
CA LEU A 207 34.87 24.59 15.28
C LEU A 207 34.23 23.49 16.13
N SER A 208 34.34 23.59 17.46
CA SER A 208 33.91 22.56 18.43
C SER A 208 32.41 22.24 18.37
N GLU A 209 31.58 23.22 18.00
CA GLU A 209 30.14 23.01 17.82
C GLU A 209 29.77 22.38 16.47
N ARG A 210 30.70 22.39 15.50
CA ARG A 210 30.50 21.77 14.19
C ARG A 210 31.03 20.33 14.25
N ARG A 211 30.12 19.35 14.18
CA ARG A 211 30.45 17.91 14.17
C ARG A 211 31.12 17.50 12.86
N ILE A 212 32.35 17.93 12.64
CA ILE A 212 33.14 17.62 11.44
C ILE A 212 33.48 16.13 11.46
N ARG A 213 33.08 15.40 10.41
CA ARG A 213 33.36 13.96 10.25
C ARG A 213 34.58 13.68 9.38
N VAL A 214 34.90 14.60 8.46
CA VAL A 214 36.01 14.52 7.51
C VAL A 214 36.76 15.85 7.52
N LEU A 215 38.09 15.82 7.62
CA LEU A 215 38.94 17.02 7.67
C LEU A 215 39.12 17.63 6.27
N PRO A 216 38.70 18.89 6.02
CA PRO A 216 38.91 19.54 4.74
C PRO A 216 40.40 19.70 4.41
N GLN A 217 40.77 19.62 3.13
CA GLN A 217 42.15 19.80 2.66
C GLN A 217 42.77 21.15 3.07
N ALA A 218 41.93 22.17 3.29
CA ALA A 218 42.34 23.49 3.78
C ALA A 218 43.03 23.46 5.16
N PHE A 219 42.74 22.45 6.02
CA PHE A 219 43.42 22.28 7.30
C PHE A 219 44.94 22.04 7.16
N GLY A 220 45.40 21.51 6.03
CA GLY A 220 46.82 21.24 5.81
C GLY A 220 47.64 22.45 5.34
N LYS A 221 46.99 23.59 5.06
CA LYS A 221 47.62 24.79 4.50
C LYS A 221 47.78 25.93 5.51
N ILE A 222 47.15 25.82 6.67
CA ILE A 222 47.30 26.75 7.78
C ILE A 222 48.64 26.47 8.47
N ASN A 223 49.61 27.35 8.24
CA ASN A 223 50.87 27.35 8.98
C ASN A 223 50.59 27.87 10.39
N GLY A 224 51.05 27.12 11.40
CA GLY A 224 50.93 27.50 12.81
C GLY A 224 51.84 28.64 13.23
#